data_AF-A0A7X9PJE0-F1
#
_entry.id   AF-A0A7X9PJE0-F1
#
_cell.length_a   1.000
_cell.length_b   1.000
_cell.length_c   1.000
_cell.angle_alpha   90.00
_cell.angle_beta   90.00
_cell.angle_gamma   90.00
#
_symmetry.space_group_name_H-M   'P 1'
#
loop_
_entity.id
_entity.type
_entity.pdbx_description
1 polymer ?
#
loop_
_entity_poly.entity_id
_entity_poly.type
_entity_poly.pdbx_seq_one_letter_code
_entity_poly.pdbx_strand_id
1 'polypeptide(L)'
;SNIYDGSQFTADMAIHNVIGDSFRGATWVSIHNGGGVGWGEVINGGFGMVLDGTADAERRLQMMLHWDVNNGISRRNWARNKGAIFAIQRAMEKEPRLKVTLPHIADDHLIEKLF
;
A
#
# COMPACT_ATOMS: atom_id res chain seq x y z
N SER A 1 -14.65 4.68 4.06
CA SER A 1 -13.31 5.06 3.58
C SER A 1 -12.72 6.13 4.50
N ASN A 2 -11.39 6.18 4.69
CA ASN A 2 -10.68 7.16 5.53
C ASN A 2 -9.54 7.88 4.78
N ILE A 3 -9.73 8.06 3.47
CA ILE A 3 -8.80 8.69 2.52
C ILE A 3 -9.54 9.83 1.83
N TYR A 4 -9.03 11.06 1.96
CA TYR A 4 -9.77 12.30 1.62
C TYR A 4 -8.99 13.25 0.70
N ASP A 5 -7.87 12.82 0.13
CA ASP A 5 -7.13 13.57 -0.88
C ASP A 5 -7.73 13.47 -2.29
N GLY A 6 -8.93 12.90 -2.41
CA GLY A 6 -9.60 12.62 -3.68
C GLY A 6 -9.17 11.30 -4.34
N SER A 7 -8.04 10.71 -3.94
CA SER A 7 -7.52 9.49 -4.56
C SER A 7 -8.30 8.22 -4.22
N GLN A 8 -9.32 8.29 -3.34
CA GLN A 8 -10.13 7.13 -2.96
C GLN A 8 -10.87 6.47 -4.14
N PHE A 9 -11.07 7.19 -5.24
CA PHE A 9 -11.68 6.69 -6.47
C PHE A 9 -10.68 6.00 -7.42
N THR A 10 -9.40 5.97 -7.07
CA THR A 10 -8.35 5.39 -7.91
C THR A 10 -8.07 3.94 -7.55
N ALA A 11 -7.54 3.18 -8.51
CA ALA A 11 -7.22 1.75 -8.38
C ALA A 11 -5.71 1.45 -8.35
N ASP A 12 -4.84 2.46 -8.50
CA ASP A 12 -3.39 2.28 -8.69
C ASP A 12 -2.76 1.45 -7.58
N MET A 13 -3.14 1.70 -6.32
CA MET A 13 -2.63 0.95 -5.17
C MET A 13 -2.85 -0.57 -5.31
N ALA A 14 -4.05 -0.98 -5.72
CA ALA A 14 -4.40 -2.39 -5.85
C ALA A 14 -3.65 -3.06 -7.01
N ILE A 15 -3.52 -2.37 -8.15
CA ILE A 15 -2.79 -2.86 -9.32
C ILE A 15 -1.28 -2.96 -9.01
N HIS A 16 -0.69 -1.91 -8.44
CA HIS A 16 0.72 -1.92 -8.05
C HIS A 16 1.01 -3.02 -7.03
N ASN A 17 0.10 -3.27 -6.08
CA ASN A 17 0.29 -4.31 -5.07
C ASN A 17 0.48 -5.69 -5.72
N VAL A 18 -0.50 -6.13 -6.50
CA VAL A 18 -0.49 -7.44 -7.17
C VAL A 18 0.69 -7.59 -8.12
N ILE A 19 1.03 -6.55 -8.89
CA ILE A 19 2.21 -6.58 -9.76
C ILE A 19 3.46 -6.77 -8.91
N GLY A 20 3.62 -5.99 -7.84
CA GLY A 20 4.81 -6.08 -7.01
C GLY A 20 4.93 -7.39 -6.23
N ASP A 21 3.82 -8.00 -5.79
CA ASP A 21 3.80 -9.33 -5.16
C ASP A 21 4.25 -10.42 -6.13
N SER A 22 3.80 -10.34 -7.40
CA SER A 22 4.08 -11.37 -8.41
C SER A 22 5.58 -11.53 -8.71
N PHE A 23 6.37 -10.46 -8.59
CA PHE A 23 7.82 -10.48 -8.76
C PHE A 23 8.61 -10.60 -7.45
N ARG A 24 7.92 -10.72 -6.30
CA ARG A 24 8.58 -10.79 -4.97
C ARG A 24 8.39 -12.11 -4.24
N GLY A 25 7.75 -13.09 -4.88
CA GLY A 25 7.77 -14.47 -4.43
C GLY A 25 6.43 -15.04 -3.97
N ALA A 26 5.32 -14.33 -4.21
CA ALA A 26 4.00 -14.95 -4.13
C ALA A 26 3.96 -16.24 -4.98
N THR A 27 3.30 -17.28 -4.48
CA THR A 27 3.10 -18.52 -5.25
C THR A 27 2.05 -18.30 -6.34
N TRP A 28 1.03 -17.50 -6.04
CA TRP A 28 0.09 -16.96 -7.02
C TRP A 28 -0.41 -15.60 -6.55
N VAL A 29 -0.92 -14.82 -7.50
CA VAL A 29 -1.59 -13.53 -7.26
C VAL A 29 -2.94 -13.50 -7.94
N SER A 30 -3.83 -12.65 -7.47
CA SER A 30 -5.15 -12.46 -8.06
C SER A 30 -5.56 -10.98 -8.04
N ILE A 31 -6.32 -10.57 -9.07
CA ILE A 31 -6.91 -9.24 -9.17
C ILE A 31 -8.38 -9.37 -9.54
N HIS A 32 -9.27 -8.83 -8.72
CA HIS A 32 -10.71 -8.98 -8.84
C HIS A 32 -11.41 -7.62 -8.97
N ASN A 33 -12.58 -7.63 -9.61
CA ASN A 33 -13.48 -6.48 -9.74
C ASN A 33 -14.70 -6.68 -8.83
N GLY A 34 -14.86 -5.83 -7.83
CA GLY A 34 -16.05 -5.73 -7.01
C GLY A 34 -16.07 -6.56 -5.74
N GLY A 35 -14.92 -7.03 -5.25
CA GLY A 35 -14.85 -7.81 -4.02
C GLY A 35 -15.42 -7.06 -2.81
N GLY A 36 -16.41 -7.65 -2.15
CA GLY A 36 -17.04 -7.11 -0.93
C GLY A 36 -18.16 -6.09 -1.18
N VAL A 37 -17.99 -5.14 -2.12
CA VAL A 37 -18.94 -4.03 -2.32
C VAL A 37 -19.75 -4.09 -3.62
N GLY A 38 -19.43 -4.99 -4.54
CA GLY A 38 -20.17 -5.16 -5.81
C GLY A 38 -19.40 -4.68 -7.05
N TRP A 39 -19.85 -5.17 -8.20
CA TRP A 39 -19.18 -4.97 -9.49
C TRP A 39 -19.01 -3.49 -9.85
N GLY A 40 -17.78 -3.08 -10.19
CA GLY A 40 -17.44 -1.71 -10.59
C GLY A 40 -17.11 -0.77 -9.42
N GLU A 41 -17.41 -1.16 -8.19
CA GLU A 41 -17.22 -0.29 -7.01
C GLU A 41 -15.82 -0.37 -6.40
N VAL A 42 -15.09 -1.46 -6.65
CA VAL A 42 -13.73 -1.63 -6.13
C VAL A 42 -12.87 -2.52 -7.04
N ILE A 43 -11.57 -2.23 -7.07
CA ILE A 43 -10.55 -3.14 -7.57
C ILE A 43 -9.75 -3.65 -6.37
N ASN A 44 -9.72 -4.96 -6.16
CA ASN A 44 -9.07 -5.57 -5.01
C ASN A 44 -8.15 -6.72 -5.44
N GLY A 45 -6.95 -6.75 -4.86
CA GLY A 45 -5.94 -7.76 -5.13
C GLY A 45 -5.74 -8.72 -3.96
N GLY A 46 -5.09 -9.84 -4.22
CA GLY A 46 -4.66 -10.79 -3.21
C GLY A 46 -3.51 -11.66 -3.70
N PHE A 47 -2.92 -12.41 -2.77
CA PHE A 47 -1.88 -13.38 -3.07
C PHE A 47 -2.12 -14.67 -2.29
N GLY A 48 -1.46 -15.73 -2.72
CA GLY A 48 -1.20 -16.88 -1.87
C GLY A 48 0.27 -17.28 -1.93
N MET A 49 0.77 -17.79 -0.81
CA MET A 49 2.16 -18.13 -0.63
C MET A 49 2.28 -19.46 0.10
N VAL A 50 2.96 -20.41 -0.53
CA VAL A 50 3.29 -21.70 0.05
C VAL A 50 4.54 -21.55 0.92
N LEU A 51 4.43 -22.00 2.16
CA LEU A 51 5.53 -22.07 3.11
C LEU A 51 5.89 -23.54 3.32
N ASP A 52 6.86 -24.03 2.54
CA ASP A 52 7.30 -25.43 2.57
C ASP A 52 8.48 -25.68 3.52
N GLY A 53 8.91 -24.67 4.27
CA GLY A 53 10.03 -24.73 5.21
C GLY A 53 11.41 -24.57 4.55
N THR A 54 11.48 -24.34 3.24
CA THR A 54 12.75 -24.09 2.55
C THR A 54 13.27 -22.67 2.80
N ALA A 55 14.58 -22.49 2.69
CA ALA A 55 15.20 -21.16 2.73
C ALA A 55 14.71 -20.24 1.59
N ASP A 56 14.30 -20.82 0.45
CA ASP A 56 13.72 -20.04 -0.64
C ASP A 56 12.34 -19.49 -0.29
N ALA A 57 11.49 -20.28 0.37
CA ALA A 57 10.20 -19.82 0.86
C ALA A 57 10.37 -18.70 1.91
N GLU A 58 11.34 -18.81 2.82
CA GLU A 58 11.67 -17.75 3.78
C GLU A 58 12.09 -16.44 3.07
N ARG A 59 12.99 -16.54 2.09
CA ARG A 59 13.45 -15.37 1.30
C ARG A 59 12.29 -14.70 0.56
N ARG A 60 11.42 -15.48 -0.08
CA ARG A 60 10.22 -14.98 -0.79
C ARG A 60 9.24 -14.32 0.17
N LEU A 61 8.98 -14.94 1.33
CA LEU A 61 8.11 -14.42 2.37
C LEU A 61 8.55 -13.04 2.84
N GLN A 62 9.84 -12.89 3.17
CA GLN A 62 10.40 -11.61 3.62
C GLN A 62 10.26 -10.52 2.55
N MET A 63 10.56 -10.84 1.29
CA MET A 63 10.48 -9.87 0.18
C MET A 63 9.05 -9.46 -0.16
N MET A 64 8.13 -10.42 -0.24
CA MET A 64 6.74 -10.18 -0.61
C MET A 64 6.00 -9.43 0.51
N LEU A 65 6.06 -9.90 1.76
CA LEU A 65 5.35 -9.22 2.86
C LEU A 65 5.90 -7.81 3.12
N HIS A 66 7.19 -7.59 2.91
CA HIS A 66 7.75 -6.24 2.99
C HIS A 66 7.10 -5.31 1.96
N TRP A 67 6.82 -5.78 0.74
CA TRP A 67 6.15 -4.98 -0.28
C TRP A 67 4.65 -4.84 -0.04
N ASP A 68 3.93 -5.96 0.11
CA ASP A 68 2.46 -6.00 0.26
C ASP A 68 1.97 -5.03 1.36
N VAL A 69 2.70 -5.00 2.49
CA VAL A 69 2.39 -4.10 3.59
C VAL A 69 2.84 -2.67 3.31
N ASN A 70 4.12 -2.45 2.97
CA ASN A 70 4.64 -1.09 2.88
C ASN A 70 4.10 -0.32 1.68
N ASN A 71 3.67 -0.97 0.60
CA ASN A 71 2.99 -0.31 -0.53
C ASN A 71 1.70 0.38 -0.05
N GLY A 72 0.85 -0.35 0.67
CA GLY A 72 -0.39 0.18 1.23
C GLY A 72 -0.16 1.29 2.25
N ILE A 73 0.81 1.12 3.16
CA ILE A 73 1.17 2.16 4.13
C ILE A 73 1.69 3.41 3.41
N SER A 74 2.59 3.25 2.43
CA SER A 74 3.17 4.36 1.66
C SER A 74 2.10 5.20 0.96
N ARG A 75 1.16 4.55 0.27
CA ARG A 75 0.05 5.22 -0.42
C ARG A 75 -0.86 5.94 0.57
N ARG A 76 -1.22 5.28 1.68
CA ARG A 76 -2.09 5.90 2.71
C ARG A 76 -1.40 7.06 3.42
N ASN A 77 -0.09 6.96 3.63
CA ASN A 77 0.75 8.06 4.11
C ASN A 77 0.65 9.25 3.15
N TRP A 78 0.84 9.02 1.85
CA TRP A 78 0.76 10.09 0.84
C TRP A 78 -0.60 10.78 0.85
N ALA A 79 -1.65 9.99 1.03
CA ALA A 79 -3.01 10.47 1.21
C ALA A 79 -3.31 11.11 2.59
N ARG A 80 -2.26 11.45 3.35
CA ARG A 80 -2.30 12.19 4.63
C ARG A 80 -2.96 11.44 5.79
N ASN A 81 -2.99 10.11 5.74
CA ASN A 81 -3.48 9.32 6.87
C ASN A 81 -2.45 9.32 8.02
N LYS A 82 -2.84 9.87 9.18
CA LYS A 82 -1.95 10.04 10.36
C LYS A 82 -1.30 8.72 10.83
N GLY A 83 -2.06 7.63 10.87
CA GLY A 83 -1.56 6.33 11.28
C GLY A 83 -0.55 5.76 10.29
N ALA A 84 -0.78 5.97 8.99
CA ALA A 84 0.13 5.52 7.94
C ALA A 84 1.42 6.36 7.89
N ILE A 85 1.35 7.67 8.11
CA ILE A 85 2.54 8.55 8.25
C ILE A 85 3.44 8.03 9.37
N PHE A 86 2.85 7.79 10.56
CA PHE A 86 3.58 7.24 11.69
C PHE A 86 4.21 5.88 11.37
N ALA A 87 3.44 4.96 10.76
CA ALA A 87 3.92 3.62 10.47
C ALA A 87 5.05 3.63 9.42
N ILE A 88 4.96 4.44 8.36
CA ILE A 88 5.99 4.45 7.32
C ILE A 88 7.28 5.09 7.79
N GLN A 89 7.23 6.13 8.63
CA GLN A 89 8.43 6.72 9.23
C GLN A 89 9.22 5.66 10.01
N ARG A 90 8.53 4.89 10.86
CA ARG A 90 9.14 3.79 11.62
C ARG A 90 9.65 2.65 10.72
N ALA A 91 8.97 2.37 9.62
CA ALA A 91 9.44 1.38 8.65
C ALA A 91 10.75 1.84 7.97
N MET A 92 10.85 3.11 7.57
CA MET A 92 12.05 3.71 6.98
C MET A 92 13.22 3.83 7.96
N GLU A 93 12.95 3.99 9.27
CA GLU A 93 13.97 3.92 10.32
C GLU A 93 14.57 2.51 10.43
N LYS A 94 13.73 1.47 10.33
CA LYS A 94 14.15 0.07 10.45
C LYS A 94 14.84 -0.47 9.19
N GLU A 95 14.41 -0.04 8.01
CA GLU A 95 14.98 -0.43 6.72
C GLU A 95 15.42 0.82 5.95
N PRO A 96 16.70 1.23 6.07
CA PRO A 96 17.19 2.47 5.47
C PRO A 96 17.09 2.54 3.95
N ARG A 97 16.96 1.40 3.24
CA ARG A 97 16.75 1.38 1.79
C ARG A 97 15.31 1.69 1.38
N LEU A 98 14.35 1.54 2.29
CA LEU A 98 12.97 1.98 2.07
C LEU A 98 12.96 3.51 2.13
N LYS A 99 12.76 4.16 0.99
CA LYS A 99 12.62 5.61 0.87
C LYS A 99 11.27 5.92 0.25
N VAL A 100 10.41 6.58 1.03
CA VAL A 100 9.04 6.91 0.65
C VAL A 100 8.83 8.40 0.82
N THR A 101 8.13 9.01 -0.12
CA THR A 101 7.76 10.43 -0.05
C THR A 101 6.79 10.67 1.10
N LEU A 102 7.13 11.60 2.00
CA LEU A 102 6.23 12.06 3.04
C LEU A 102 5.41 13.26 2.53
N PRO A 103 4.11 13.35 2.83
CA PRO A 103 3.33 14.52 2.46
C PRO A 103 3.72 15.72 3.32
N HIS A 104 3.77 16.90 2.70
CA HIS A 104 3.80 18.17 3.43
C HIS A 104 2.36 18.66 3.59
N ILE A 105 1.92 18.83 4.83
CA ILE A 105 0.55 19.27 5.13
C ILE A 105 0.50 20.80 5.06
N ALA A 106 -0.32 21.33 4.16
CA ALA A 106 -0.59 22.76 4.09
C ALA A 106 -1.47 23.22 5.26
N ASP A 107 -1.35 24.49 5.62
CA ASP A 107 -2.23 25.14 6.59
C ASP A 107 -3.56 25.48 5.92
N ASP A 108 -4.66 24.94 6.45
CA ASP A 108 -6.01 25.15 5.92
C ASP A 108 -6.40 26.65 6.00
N HIS A 109 -5.85 27.41 6.95
CA HIS A 109 -6.07 28.85 7.05
C HIS A 109 -5.57 29.64 5.83
N LEU A 110 -4.63 29.10 5.05
CA LEU A 110 -4.19 29.73 3.81
C LEU A 110 -5.28 29.71 2.74
N ILE A 111 -6.12 28.67 2.74
CA ILE A 111 -7.25 28.54 1.81
C ILE A 111 -8.46 29.31 2.34
N GLU A 112 -8.75 29.21 3.63
CA GLU A 112 -9.88 29.91 4.26
C GLU A 112 -9.79 31.43 4.11
N LYS A 113 -8.58 32.01 4.02
CA LYS A 113 -8.40 33.46 3.80
C LYS A 113 -8.67 33.92 2.37
N LEU A 114 -8.75 32.99 1.40
CA LEU A 114 -8.95 33.31 -0.02
C LEU A 114 -10.43 33.41 -0.42
N PHE A 115 -11.34 32.90 0.42
CA PHE A 115 -12.79 32.87 0.20
C PHE A 115 -13.54 33.54 1.34
#